data_AF-A0A1Y3VPQ9-F1
#
_entry.id   AF-A0A1Y3VPQ9-F1
#
_cell.length_a   1.000
_cell.length_b   1.000
_cell.length_c   1.000
_cell.angle_alpha   90.00
_cell.angle_beta   90.00
_cell.angle_gamma   90.00
#
_symmetry.space_group_name_H-M   'P 1'
#
loop_
_entity.id
_entity.type
_entity.pdbx_description
1 polymer ?
#
loop_
_entity_poly.entity_id
_entity_poly.type
_entity_poly.pdbx_seq_one_letter_code
_entity_poly.pdbx_strand_id
1 'polypeptide(L)'
;MNLNDLYKKVSVIPIGDFPPSALSGLLHGYISIYSIVRVNPWLEDVYGSQWDIHERIREIAGELADLIQDPSIALEDRVGHIADLMETYLTYSDMDFLDIALDAAYGIISPEGSDEIVLPCRTPEMCRLLCSCYYFTGEEECARLAKEIVKDKMNEYNSNQILINIDNWNWFRAIEVYCSIVGDKINLFLKDNIENEEIGCLSDYFDQLAYKELFLDNK
;
A
#
# COMPACT_ATOMS: atom_id res chain seq x y z
N MET A 1 17.43 10.28 -16.84
CA MET A 1 16.45 9.29 -17.34
C MET A 1 15.09 9.76 -16.85
N ASN A 2 14.13 10.02 -17.73
CA ASN A 2 12.80 10.44 -17.30
C ASN A 2 11.91 9.20 -16.99
N LEU A 3 10.72 9.42 -16.42
CA LEU A 3 9.81 8.34 -16.04
C LEU A 3 9.40 7.45 -17.24
N ASN A 4 9.16 8.06 -18.41
CA ASN A 4 8.81 7.34 -19.64
C ASN A 4 9.95 6.42 -20.11
N ASP A 5 11.20 6.89 -20.07
CA ASP A 5 12.38 6.10 -20.43
C ASP A 5 12.55 4.91 -19.49
N LEU A 6 12.30 5.10 -18.19
CA LEU A 6 12.36 4.04 -17.20
C LEU A 6 11.24 3.01 -17.43
N TYR A 7 10.00 3.47 -17.61
CA TYR A 7 8.86 2.62 -17.88
C TYR A 7 9.09 1.73 -19.10
N LYS A 8 9.56 2.30 -20.21
CA LYS A 8 9.87 1.55 -21.45
C LYS A 8 10.98 0.52 -21.28
N LYS A 9 11.95 0.77 -20.41
CA LYS A 9 13.01 -0.20 -20.11
C LYS A 9 12.48 -1.35 -19.24
N VAL A 10 11.64 -1.03 -18.27
CA VAL A 10 11.05 -1.99 -17.34
C VAL A 10 9.99 -2.84 -18.03
N SER A 11 9.23 -2.27 -18.98
CA SER A 11 8.13 -2.96 -19.66
C SER A 11 8.54 -4.10 -20.58
N VAL A 12 9.81 -4.14 -21.00
CA VAL A 12 10.34 -5.20 -21.89
C VAL A 12 11.02 -6.35 -21.16
N ILE A 13 11.22 -6.24 -19.85
CA ILE A 13 11.88 -7.28 -19.03
C ILE A 13 10.82 -8.32 -18.65
N PRO A 14 10.98 -9.63 -18.90
CA PRO A 14 10.04 -10.65 -18.39
C PRO A 14 9.82 -10.53 -16.87
N ILE A 15 8.59 -10.70 -16.36
CA ILE A 15 8.33 -10.54 -14.90
C ILE A 15 9.20 -11.50 -14.07
N GLY A 16 9.35 -12.76 -14.52
CA GLY A 16 10.19 -13.75 -13.82
C GLY A 16 11.69 -13.40 -13.74
N ASP A 17 12.16 -12.38 -14.46
CA ASP A 17 13.54 -11.89 -14.37
C ASP A 17 13.73 -10.83 -13.26
N PHE A 18 12.64 -10.34 -12.65
CA PHE A 18 12.73 -9.42 -11.51
C PHE A 18 12.99 -10.20 -10.21
N PRO A 19 13.83 -9.66 -9.29
CA PRO A 19 13.95 -10.25 -7.97
C PRO A 19 12.62 -10.11 -7.21
N PRO A 20 12.23 -11.08 -6.35
CA PRO A 20 10.99 -11.00 -5.56
C PRO A 20 10.81 -9.69 -4.80
N SER A 21 11.90 -9.15 -4.25
CA SER A 21 11.91 -7.88 -3.51
C SER A 21 11.53 -6.65 -4.34
N ALA A 22 11.57 -6.73 -5.67
CA ALA A 22 11.18 -5.63 -6.55
C ALA A 22 9.71 -5.69 -6.99
N LEU A 23 9.04 -6.85 -6.86
CA LEU A 23 7.72 -7.08 -7.44
C LEU A 23 6.64 -6.18 -6.83
N SER A 24 6.66 -5.96 -5.51
CA SER A 24 5.72 -5.04 -4.84
C SER A 24 5.85 -3.62 -5.39
N GLY A 25 7.07 -3.07 -5.44
CA GLY A 25 7.31 -1.74 -6.00
C GLY A 25 6.93 -1.63 -7.48
N LEU A 26 7.17 -2.70 -8.24
CA LEU A 26 6.78 -2.79 -9.65
C LEU A 26 5.26 -2.76 -9.81
N LEU A 27 4.54 -3.57 -9.04
CA LEU A 27 3.07 -3.62 -9.02
C LEU A 27 2.48 -2.23 -8.78
N HIS A 28 2.90 -1.54 -7.72
CA HIS A 28 2.39 -0.20 -7.37
C HIS A 28 2.70 0.85 -8.43
N GLY A 29 3.87 0.74 -9.08
CA GLY A 29 4.21 1.53 -10.26
C GLY A 29 3.21 1.33 -11.40
N TYR A 30 2.88 0.09 -11.73
CA TYR A 30 1.92 -0.22 -12.79
C TYR A 30 0.48 0.18 -12.44
N ILE A 31 0.03 -0.04 -11.19
CA ILE A 31 -1.29 0.43 -10.71
C ILE A 31 -1.41 1.96 -10.84
N SER A 32 -0.33 2.69 -10.53
CA SER A 32 -0.29 4.15 -10.68
C SER A 32 -0.43 4.57 -12.15
N ILE A 33 0.35 3.94 -13.04
CA ILE A 33 0.27 4.22 -14.48
C ILE A 33 -1.11 3.88 -15.04
N TYR A 34 -1.68 2.73 -14.66
CA TYR A 34 -3.02 2.32 -15.06
C TYR A 34 -4.06 3.37 -14.67
N SER A 35 -4.02 3.85 -13.43
CA SER A 35 -4.93 4.87 -12.92
C SER A 35 -4.82 6.18 -13.70
N ILE A 36 -3.60 6.62 -14.01
CA ILE A 36 -3.37 7.85 -14.79
C ILE A 36 -3.88 7.70 -16.22
N VAL A 37 -3.59 6.58 -16.89
CA VAL A 37 -4.00 6.31 -18.28
C VAL A 37 -5.53 6.16 -18.37
N ARG A 38 -6.16 5.56 -17.36
CA ARG A 38 -7.62 5.44 -17.27
C ARG A 38 -8.32 6.80 -17.22
N VAL A 39 -7.73 7.78 -16.52
CA VAL A 39 -8.25 9.15 -16.45
C VAL A 39 -7.87 9.98 -17.68
N ASN A 40 -6.70 9.71 -18.28
CA ASN A 40 -6.15 10.47 -19.40
C ASN A 40 -5.81 9.55 -20.60
N PRO A 41 -6.82 9.15 -21.40
CA PRO A 41 -6.64 8.11 -22.42
C PRO A 41 -5.59 8.42 -23.50
N TRP A 42 -5.29 9.70 -23.76
CA TRP A 42 -4.22 10.08 -24.70
C TRP A 42 -2.81 9.66 -24.26
N LEU A 43 -2.64 9.24 -23.00
CA LEU A 43 -1.38 8.71 -22.50
C LEU A 43 -1.12 7.25 -22.91
N GLU A 44 -2.08 6.59 -23.56
CA GLU A 44 -1.84 5.26 -24.16
C GLU A 44 -0.70 5.28 -25.19
N ASP A 45 -0.53 6.40 -25.91
CA ASP A 45 0.59 6.60 -26.85
C ASP A 45 1.97 6.61 -26.16
N VAL A 46 2.00 6.81 -24.84
CA VAL A 46 3.22 6.89 -24.02
C VAL A 46 3.47 5.60 -23.25
N TYR A 47 2.42 5.09 -22.58
CA TYR A 47 2.53 3.98 -21.62
C TYR A 47 1.96 2.65 -22.13
N GLY A 48 1.39 2.61 -23.34
CA GLY A 48 0.69 1.44 -23.86
C GLY A 48 -0.80 1.45 -23.53
N SER A 49 -1.55 0.54 -24.13
CA SER A 49 -3.00 0.49 -23.93
C SER A 49 -3.34 0.17 -22.48
N GLN A 50 -4.54 0.57 -22.02
CA GLN A 50 -5.03 0.16 -20.70
C GLN A 50 -4.98 -1.38 -20.53
N TRP A 51 -5.25 -2.12 -21.60
CA TRP A 51 -5.19 -3.58 -21.59
C TRP A 51 -3.77 -4.12 -21.39
N ASP A 52 -2.76 -3.56 -22.06
CA ASP A 52 -1.37 -4.01 -21.90
C ASP A 52 -0.86 -3.76 -20.47
N ILE A 53 -1.22 -2.61 -19.90
CA ILE A 53 -0.89 -2.25 -18.52
C ILE A 53 -1.60 -3.20 -17.55
N HIS A 54 -2.87 -3.51 -17.82
CA HIS A 54 -3.67 -4.44 -17.04
C HIS A 54 -3.06 -5.85 -17.03
N GLU A 55 -2.76 -6.41 -18.20
CA GLU A 55 -2.15 -7.74 -18.29
C GLU A 55 -0.82 -7.78 -17.56
N ARG A 56 -0.07 -6.68 -17.58
CA ARG A 56 1.19 -6.56 -16.86
C ARG A 56 1.02 -6.58 -15.35
N ILE A 57 -0.01 -5.92 -14.82
CA ILE A 57 -0.36 -6.00 -13.39
C ILE A 57 -0.74 -7.45 -13.04
N ARG A 58 -1.52 -8.11 -13.90
CA ARG A 58 -1.95 -9.50 -13.72
C ARG A 58 -0.76 -10.48 -13.70
N GLU A 59 0.24 -10.30 -14.56
CA GLU A 59 1.48 -11.08 -14.54
C GLU A 59 2.24 -10.92 -13.22
N ILE A 60 2.37 -9.69 -12.71
CA ILE A 60 3.04 -9.42 -11.42
C ILE A 60 2.26 -10.05 -10.26
N ALA A 61 0.94 -9.91 -10.26
CA ALA A 61 0.06 -10.53 -9.26
C ALA A 61 0.18 -12.06 -9.27
N GLY A 62 0.35 -12.68 -10.44
CA GLY A 62 0.64 -14.11 -10.57
C GLY A 62 1.88 -14.54 -9.79
N GLU A 63 3.00 -13.85 -9.97
CA GLU A 63 4.24 -14.15 -9.24
C GLU A 63 4.11 -13.88 -7.73
N LEU A 64 3.39 -12.82 -7.34
CA LEU A 64 3.11 -12.55 -5.92
C LEU A 64 2.26 -13.65 -5.29
N ALA A 65 1.28 -14.19 -6.02
CA ALA A 65 0.44 -15.30 -5.56
C ALA A 65 1.24 -16.58 -5.31
N ASP A 66 2.29 -16.83 -6.09
CA ASP A 66 3.22 -17.94 -5.84
C ASP A 66 4.08 -17.66 -4.59
N LEU A 67 4.59 -16.44 -4.44
CA LEU A 67 5.45 -16.05 -3.31
C LEU A 67 4.73 -16.09 -1.95
N ILE A 68 3.44 -15.75 -1.87
CA ILE A 68 2.70 -15.81 -0.60
C ILE A 68 2.54 -17.25 -0.09
N GLN A 69 2.69 -18.26 -0.96
CA GLN A 69 2.63 -19.67 -0.58
C GLN A 69 4.00 -20.27 -0.26
N ASP A 70 5.09 -19.57 -0.59
CA ASP A 70 6.45 -20.06 -0.34
C ASP A 70 6.86 -19.83 1.13
N PRO A 71 7.05 -20.91 1.92
CA PRO A 71 7.44 -20.79 3.33
C PRO A 71 8.88 -20.29 3.54
N SER A 72 9.69 -20.21 2.47
CA SER A 72 11.04 -19.65 2.53
C SER A 72 11.05 -18.11 2.52
N ILE A 73 9.96 -17.49 2.10
CA ILE A 73 9.78 -16.04 2.15
C ILE A 73 9.44 -15.63 3.58
N ALA A 74 10.04 -14.52 4.04
CA ALA A 74 9.79 -13.99 5.37
C ALA A 74 8.30 -13.67 5.56
N LEU A 75 7.79 -13.89 6.77
CA LEU A 75 6.37 -13.68 7.06
C LEU A 75 5.93 -12.25 6.75
N GLU A 76 6.76 -11.28 7.10
CA GLU A 76 6.51 -9.85 6.86
C GLU A 76 6.39 -9.54 5.36
N ASP A 77 7.25 -10.14 4.53
CA ASP A 77 7.20 -9.98 3.08
C ASP A 77 5.95 -10.64 2.49
N ARG A 78 5.60 -11.85 2.94
CA ARG A 78 4.35 -12.54 2.54
C ARG A 78 3.12 -11.72 2.89
N VAL A 79 3.07 -11.14 4.09
CA VAL A 79 1.99 -10.24 4.53
C VAL A 79 1.88 -9.02 3.60
N GLY A 80 3.01 -8.43 3.20
CA GLY A 80 3.05 -7.34 2.22
C GLY A 80 2.48 -7.75 0.86
N HIS A 81 2.90 -8.91 0.34
CA HIS A 81 2.42 -9.45 -0.93
C HIS A 81 0.92 -9.78 -0.90
N ILE A 82 0.40 -10.30 0.21
CA ILE A 82 -1.04 -10.54 0.39
C ILE A 82 -1.82 -9.22 0.33
N ALA A 83 -1.36 -8.19 1.03
CA ALA A 83 -1.99 -6.86 1.00
C ALA A 83 -1.95 -6.24 -0.42
N ASP A 84 -0.85 -6.46 -1.15
CA ASP A 84 -0.68 -6.01 -2.54
C ASP A 84 -1.67 -6.69 -3.50
N LEU A 85 -1.93 -7.99 -3.33
CA LEU A 85 -2.94 -8.72 -4.13
C LEU A 85 -4.36 -8.20 -3.87
N MET A 86 -4.70 -7.92 -2.61
CA MET A 86 -5.99 -7.33 -2.26
C MET A 86 -6.18 -5.92 -2.86
N GLU A 87 -5.12 -5.13 -2.96
CA GLU A 87 -5.13 -3.80 -3.60
C GLU A 87 -5.23 -3.88 -5.13
N THR A 88 -4.67 -4.95 -5.70
CA THR A 88 -4.80 -5.25 -7.13
C THR A 88 -6.28 -5.41 -7.50
N TYR A 89 -7.08 -6.08 -6.66
CA TYR A 89 -8.54 -6.16 -6.82
C TYR A 89 -9.21 -4.79 -6.86
N LEU A 90 -8.80 -3.84 -6.01
CA LEU A 90 -9.40 -2.49 -6.00
C LEU A 90 -9.16 -1.74 -7.32
N THR A 91 -8.11 -2.10 -8.07
CA THR A 91 -7.74 -1.44 -9.31
C THR A 91 -8.57 -1.93 -10.51
N TYR A 92 -8.85 -3.24 -10.60
CA TYR A 92 -9.55 -3.80 -11.78
C TYR A 92 -10.42 -5.05 -11.53
N SER A 93 -10.67 -5.42 -10.28
CA SER A 93 -11.69 -6.41 -9.86
C SER A 93 -11.44 -7.88 -10.25
N ASP A 94 -10.19 -8.35 -10.14
CA ASP A 94 -9.85 -9.77 -10.33
C ASP A 94 -10.14 -10.60 -9.06
N MET A 95 -11.28 -11.31 -9.07
CA MET A 95 -11.73 -12.10 -7.92
C MET A 95 -10.79 -13.27 -7.62
N ASP A 96 -10.12 -13.85 -8.62
CA ASP A 96 -9.26 -15.02 -8.41
C ASP A 96 -8.10 -14.68 -7.46
N PHE A 97 -7.47 -13.51 -7.64
CA PHE A 97 -6.41 -13.05 -6.75
C PHE A 97 -6.92 -12.57 -5.39
N LEU A 98 -8.13 -11.99 -5.34
CA LEU A 98 -8.74 -11.60 -4.07
C LEU A 98 -8.98 -12.83 -3.18
N ASP A 99 -9.53 -13.91 -3.75
CA ASP A 99 -9.81 -15.15 -3.03
C ASP A 99 -8.50 -15.77 -2.50
N ILE A 100 -7.47 -15.89 -3.35
CA ILE A 100 -6.13 -16.36 -2.97
C ILE A 100 -5.55 -15.52 -1.81
N ALA A 101 -5.68 -14.19 -1.89
CA ALA A 101 -5.14 -13.29 -0.89
C ALA A 101 -5.90 -13.38 0.44
N LEU A 102 -7.24 -13.47 0.41
CA LEU A 102 -8.05 -13.62 1.61
C LEU A 102 -7.79 -14.95 2.31
N ASP A 103 -7.73 -16.06 1.57
CA ASP A 103 -7.40 -17.37 2.12
C ASP A 103 -6.01 -17.34 2.79
N ALA A 104 -5.02 -16.74 2.14
CA ALA A 104 -3.68 -16.59 2.71
C ALA A 104 -3.65 -15.67 3.93
N ALA A 105 -4.40 -14.56 3.92
CA ALA A 105 -4.50 -13.64 5.04
C ALA A 105 -5.07 -14.35 6.28
N TYR A 106 -6.20 -15.05 6.13
CA TYR A 106 -6.83 -15.78 7.23
C TYR A 106 -5.99 -16.99 7.67
N GLY A 107 -5.23 -17.62 6.78
CA GLY A 107 -4.23 -18.61 7.17
C GLY A 107 -3.12 -18.05 8.09
N ILE A 108 -2.83 -16.75 8.01
CA ILE A 108 -1.84 -16.06 8.88
C ILE A 108 -2.48 -15.56 10.18
N ILE A 109 -3.63 -14.90 10.08
CA ILE A 109 -4.23 -14.17 11.22
C ILE A 109 -5.26 -14.99 11.99
N SER A 110 -5.75 -16.12 11.46
CA SER A 110 -6.71 -17.01 12.14
C SER A 110 -6.35 -18.48 11.85
N PRO A 111 -5.20 -18.98 12.35
CA PRO A 111 -4.78 -20.35 12.11
C PRO A 111 -5.75 -21.37 12.73
N GLU A 112 -5.95 -22.51 12.05
CA GLU A 112 -6.99 -23.51 12.36
C GLU A 112 -7.15 -23.81 13.86
N GLY A 113 -8.33 -23.46 14.40
CA GLY A 113 -8.75 -23.75 15.76
C GLY A 113 -8.86 -22.55 16.71
N SER A 114 -8.51 -21.33 16.28
CA SER A 114 -8.77 -20.12 17.05
C SER A 114 -9.92 -19.29 16.47
N ASP A 115 -10.95 -19.03 17.29
CA ASP A 115 -11.96 -17.98 17.02
C ASP A 115 -11.37 -16.56 17.20
N GLU A 116 -10.09 -16.46 17.55
CA GLU A 116 -9.38 -15.22 17.80
C GLU A 116 -8.40 -14.90 16.68
N ILE A 117 -8.36 -13.62 16.28
CA ILE A 117 -7.36 -13.09 15.37
C ILE A 117 -6.04 -12.93 16.12
N VAL A 118 -4.97 -13.53 15.58
CA VAL A 118 -3.61 -13.38 16.08
C VAL A 118 -2.85 -12.30 15.31
N LEU A 119 -1.94 -11.63 15.99
CA LEU A 119 -1.10 -10.59 15.42
C LEU A 119 0.37 -11.05 15.39
N PRO A 120 0.81 -11.76 14.34
CA PRO A 120 2.12 -12.41 14.34
C PRO A 120 3.29 -11.44 14.14
N CYS A 121 3.04 -10.24 13.61
CA CYS A 121 4.01 -9.16 13.52
C CYS A 121 3.34 -7.78 13.64
N ARG A 122 4.13 -6.73 13.92
CA ARG A 122 3.64 -5.33 14.05
C ARG A 122 4.34 -4.42 13.05
N THR A 123 4.12 -4.70 11.76
CA THR A 123 4.73 -4.00 10.63
C THR A 123 3.71 -3.12 9.89
N PRO A 124 4.14 -2.16 9.06
CA PRO A 124 3.20 -1.40 8.23
C PRO A 124 2.44 -2.31 7.25
N GLU A 125 3.06 -3.38 6.76
CA GLU A 125 2.44 -4.36 5.87
C GLU A 125 1.31 -5.12 6.59
N MET A 126 1.50 -5.48 7.87
CA MET A 126 0.43 -6.08 8.67
C MET A 126 -0.73 -5.10 8.91
N CYS A 127 -0.43 -3.82 9.14
CA CYS A 127 -1.47 -2.80 9.22
C CYS A 127 -2.29 -2.73 7.92
N ARG A 128 -1.63 -2.71 6.75
CA ARG A 128 -2.30 -2.74 5.44
C ARG A 128 -3.16 -4.00 5.28
N LEU A 129 -2.63 -5.18 5.61
CA LEU A 129 -3.35 -6.44 5.52
C LEU A 129 -4.63 -6.42 6.37
N LEU A 130 -4.54 -6.00 7.62
CA LEU A 130 -5.70 -5.91 8.52
C LEU A 130 -6.74 -4.90 8.02
N CYS A 131 -6.31 -3.74 7.51
CA CYS A 131 -7.23 -2.77 6.91
C CYS A 131 -7.95 -3.37 5.70
N SER A 132 -7.22 -4.05 4.80
CA SER A 132 -7.83 -4.72 3.66
C SER A 132 -8.79 -5.83 4.09
N CYS A 133 -8.44 -6.65 5.08
CA CYS A 133 -9.34 -7.68 5.62
C CYS A 133 -10.64 -7.05 6.16
N TYR A 134 -10.54 -5.98 6.94
CA TYR A 134 -11.71 -5.24 7.40
C TYR A 134 -12.55 -4.70 6.24
N TYR A 135 -11.91 -4.10 5.22
CA TYR A 135 -12.62 -3.60 4.04
C TYR A 135 -13.44 -4.68 3.33
N PHE A 136 -12.86 -5.85 3.11
CA PHE A 136 -13.51 -6.93 2.36
C PHE A 136 -14.51 -7.76 3.18
N THR A 137 -14.29 -7.90 4.49
CA THR A 137 -15.07 -8.83 5.33
C THR A 137 -15.93 -8.17 6.38
N GLY A 138 -15.66 -6.91 6.73
CA GLY A 138 -16.31 -6.21 7.83
C GLY A 138 -15.87 -6.67 9.23
N GLU A 139 -14.82 -7.50 9.33
CA GLU A 139 -14.29 -8.00 10.60
C GLU A 139 -13.72 -6.87 11.47
N GLU A 140 -14.49 -6.41 12.45
CA GLU A 140 -14.15 -5.26 13.30
C GLU A 140 -12.85 -5.48 14.09
N GLU A 141 -12.53 -6.73 14.41
CA GLU A 141 -11.29 -7.06 15.12
C GLU A 141 -10.05 -6.72 14.30
N CYS A 142 -10.12 -6.86 12.96
CA CYS A 142 -9.05 -6.41 12.07
C CYS A 142 -8.82 -4.90 12.17
N ALA A 143 -9.89 -4.09 12.14
CA ALA A 143 -9.79 -2.63 12.29
C ALA A 143 -9.24 -2.23 13.67
N ARG A 144 -9.67 -2.93 14.73
CA ARG A 144 -9.19 -2.70 16.10
C ARG A 144 -7.69 -2.99 16.22
N LEU A 145 -7.21 -4.09 15.67
CA LEU A 145 -5.79 -4.46 15.68
C LEU A 145 -4.95 -3.51 14.81
N ALA A 146 -5.44 -3.11 13.63
CA ALA A 146 -4.77 -2.12 12.79
C ALA A 146 -4.57 -0.79 13.55
N LYS A 147 -5.60 -0.35 14.30
CA LYS A 147 -5.54 0.84 15.15
C LYS A 147 -4.47 0.73 16.25
N GLU A 148 -4.29 -0.44 16.85
CA GLU A 148 -3.23 -0.65 17.84
C GLU A 148 -1.84 -0.49 17.21
N ILE A 149 -1.61 -1.10 16.06
CA ILE A 149 -0.33 -1.00 15.33
C ILE A 149 0.00 0.46 15.02
N VAL A 150 -0.99 1.22 14.52
CA VAL A 150 -0.77 2.64 14.20
C VAL A 150 -0.52 3.47 15.46
N LYS A 151 -1.26 3.24 16.55
CA LYS A 151 -1.02 3.93 17.82
C LYS A 151 0.37 3.67 18.38
N ASP A 152 0.81 2.41 18.36
CA ASP A 152 2.15 2.02 18.80
C ASP A 152 3.21 2.79 17.99
N LYS A 153 3.03 2.88 16.66
CA LYS A 153 3.95 3.64 15.80
C LYS A 153 3.92 5.14 16.07
N MET A 154 2.75 5.73 16.32
CA MET A 154 2.64 7.16 16.65
C MET A 154 3.30 7.50 17.99
N ASN A 155 3.20 6.61 18.97
CA ASN A 155 3.87 6.78 20.26
C ASN A 155 5.40 6.77 20.12
N GLU A 156 5.93 5.96 19.19
CA GLU A 156 7.36 5.95 18.85
C GLU A 156 7.82 7.31 18.30
N TYR A 157 7.06 7.92 17.37
CA TYR A 157 7.40 9.24 16.82
C TYR A 157 7.35 10.35 17.88
N ASN A 158 6.31 10.35 18.72
CA ASN A 158 6.14 11.34 19.79
C ASN A 158 7.27 11.28 20.82
N SER A 159 7.80 10.08 21.08
CA SER A 159 8.87 9.87 22.07
C SER A 159 10.24 10.28 21.55
N ASN A 160 10.48 10.19 20.23
CA ASN A 160 11.82 10.29 19.67
C ASN A 160 12.10 11.57 18.84
N GLN A 161 11.14 12.49 18.67
CA GLN A 161 11.27 13.67 17.76
C GLN A 161 11.77 13.29 16.35
N ILE A 162 11.45 12.08 15.89
CA ILE A 162 11.96 11.56 14.63
C ILE A 162 11.16 12.19 13.49
N LEU A 163 11.83 13.04 12.72
CA LEU A 163 11.43 13.48 11.38
C LEU A 163 10.91 12.27 10.58
N ILE A 164 9.84 12.47 9.80
CA ILE A 164 9.43 11.52 8.75
C ILE A 164 10.60 11.44 7.76
N ASN A 165 11.51 10.49 7.98
CA ASN A 165 12.58 10.20 7.03
C ASN A 165 12.00 9.34 5.90
N ILE A 166 12.60 9.38 4.72
CA ILE A 166 12.17 8.63 3.52
C ILE A 166 12.13 7.11 3.79
N ASP A 167 12.94 6.63 4.74
CA ASP A 167 12.96 5.24 5.25
C ASP A 167 11.63 4.80 5.91
N ASN A 168 10.66 5.71 6.02
CA ASN A 168 9.39 5.52 6.71
C ASN A 168 8.19 5.52 5.75
N TRP A 169 8.44 5.47 4.44
CA TRP A 169 7.39 5.51 3.41
C TRP A 169 6.38 4.36 3.54
N ASN A 170 6.82 3.16 3.94
CA ASN A 170 5.90 2.04 4.17
C ASN A 170 4.91 2.33 5.31
N TRP A 171 5.38 2.98 6.38
CA TRP A 171 4.52 3.42 7.48
C TRP A 171 3.58 4.54 7.05
N PHE A 172 4.09 5.53 6.31
CA PHE A 172 3.25 6.58 5.72
C PHE A 172 2.06 5.97 4.97
N ARG A 173 2.38 5.05 4.05
CA ARG A 173 1.39 4.36 3.23
C ARG A 173 0.41 3.54 4.07
N ALA A 174 0.90 2.80 5.07
CA ALA A 174 0.03 2.01 5.94
C ALA A 174 -0.95 2.89 6.74
N ILE A 175 -0.48 4.04 7.24
CA ILE A 175 -1.31 5.00 7.97
C ILE A 175 -2.34 5.65 7.04
N GLU A 176 -1.96 5.98 5.81
CA GLU A 176 -2.90 6.49 4.80
C GLU A 176 -4.02 5.47 4.52
N VAL A 177 -3.66 4.22 4.24
CA VAL A 177 -4.62 3.11 4.04
C VAL A 177 -5.54 2.97 5.27
N TYR A 178 -4.98 2.98 6.47
CA TYR A 178 -5.76 2.92 7.71
C TYR A 178 -6.77 4.06 7.80
N CYS A 179 -6.35 5.31 7.59
CA CYS A 179 -7.23 6.46 7.64
C CYS A 179 -8.34 6.38 6.59
N SER A 180 -8.01 5.97 5.36
CA SER A 180 -8.96 5.87 4.26
C SER A 180 -10.01 4.77 4.47
N ILE A 181 -9.62 3.63 5.06
CA ILE A 181 -10.50 2.47 5.22
C ILE A 181 -11.23 2.48 6.56
N VAL A 182 -10.51 2.69 7.66
CA VAL A 182 -11.07 2.60 9.03
C VAL A 182 -11.75 3.92 9.42
N GLY A 183 -11.34 5.05 8.82
CA GLY A 183 -12.00 6.35 9.01
C GLY A 183 -11.66 7.07 10.32
N ASP A 184 -10.71 6.53 11.10
CA ASP A 184 -10.23 7.17 12.31
C ASP A 184 -9.24 8.29 11.97
N LYS A 185 -9.58 9.53 12.31
CA LYS A 185 -8.65 10.66 12.20
C LYS A 185 -7.48 10.47 13.17
N ILE A 186 -6.26 10.49 12.64
CA ILE A 186 -5.04 10.45 13.45
C ILE A 186 -4.42 11.85 13.48
N ASN A 187 -4.25 12.40 14.68
CA ASN A 187 -3.53 13.65 14.87
C ASN A 187 -2.03 13.42 14.69
N LEU A 188 -1.51 13.78 13.52
CA LEU A 188 -0.09 13.78 13.23
C LEU A 188 0.53 15.11 13.64
N PHE A 189 1.33 15.09 14.70
CA PHE A 189 2.11 16.25 15.11
C PHE A 189 3.40 16.31 14.31
N LEU A 190 3.43 17.14 13.26
CA LEU A 190 4.68 17.59 12.68
C LEU A 190 5.08 18.90 13.36
N LYS A 191 6.15 18.84 14.17
CA LYS A 191 6.67 20.02 14.84
C LYS A 191 7.57 20.79 13.88
N ASP A 192 6.93 21.56 13.00
CA ASP A 192 7.48 22.81 12.46
C ASP A 192 6.31 23.74 12.07
N ASN A 193 6.01 24.70 12.95
CA ASN A 193 5.27 25.95 12.71
C ASN A 193 3.98 25.89 11.86
N ILE A 194 3.00 25.10 12.28
CA ILE A 194 1.59 25.41 11.98
C ILE A 194 0.86 25.46 13.32
N GLU A 195 0.78 26.67 13.88
CA GLU A 195 -0.10 26.94 15.00
C GLU A 195 -1.56 26.74 14.55
N ASN A 196 -2.24 25.83 15.24
CA ASN A 196 -3.68 25.56 15.17
C ASN A 196 -4.17 24.83 13.90
N GLU A 197 -4.46 23.53 14.03
CA GLU A 197 -5.78 22.92 13.85
C GLU A 197 -5.66 21.39 13.88
N GLU A 198 -6.75 20.69 14.21
CA GLU A 198 -6.85 19.23 14.08
C GLU A 198 -6.57 18.82 12.63
N ILE A 199 -5.37 18.28 12.35
CA ILE A 199 -4.99 17.88 11.00
C ILE A 199 -5.68 16.54 10.68
N GLY A 200 -6.48 16.53 9.61
CA GLY A 200 -7.09 15.34 9.01
C GLY A 200 -6.05 14.40 8.38
N CYS A 201 -6.50 13.44 7.57
CA CYS A 201 -5.66 12.43 6.95
C CYS A 201 -4.44 13.03 6.23
N LEU A 202 -3.34 12.29 6.15
CA LEU A 202 -2.09 12.72 5.51
C LEU A 202 -2.22 13.15 4.03
N SER A 203 -3.21 12.63 3.30
CA SER A 203 -3.51 13.12 1.95
C SER A 203 -3.83 14.61 1.94
N ASP A 204 -4.61 15.08 2.92
CA ASP A 204 -4.96 16.49 3.10
C ASP A 204 -3.71 17.31 3.44
N TYR A 205 -2.71 16.68 4.08
CA TYR A 205 -1.44 17.31 4.44
C TYR A 205 -0.47 17.41 3.25
N PHE A 206 -0.37 16.38 2.40
CA PHE A 206 0.42 16.44 1.16
C PHE A 206 -0.16 17.46 0.17
N ASP A 207 -1.48 17.55 0.06
CA ASP A 207 -2.14 18.60 -0.72
C ASP A 207 -1.78 19.99 -0.19
N GLN A 208 -1.73 20.18 1.14
CA GLN A 208 -1.34 21.45 1.75
C GLN A 208 0.16 21.77 1.58
N LEU A 209 1.05 20.79 1.66
CA LEU A 209 2.49 20.95 1.42
C LEU A 209 2.78 21.25 -0.06
N ALA A 210 2.18 20.48 -0.97
CA ALA A 210 2.28 20.72 -2.41
C ALA A 210 1.72 22.10 -2.77
N TYR A 211 0.62 22.53 -2.14
CA TYR A 211 0.09 23.87 -2.32
C TYR A 211 1.05 24.97 -1.81
N LYS A 212 1.74 24.76 -0.68
CA LYS A 212 2.75 25.72 -0.20
C LYS A 212 3.97 25.80 -1.13
N GLU A 213 4.53 24.68 -1.55
CA GLU A 213 5.71 24.65 -2.44
C GLU A 213 5.39 25.17 -3.86
N LEU A 214 4.21 24.90 -4.38
CA LEU A 214 3.83 25.36 -5.74
C LEU A 214 3.35 26.83 -5.78
N PHE A 215 2.82 27.38 -4.68
CA PHE A 215 2.17 28.71 -4.70
C PHE A 215 2.79 29.77 -3.77
N LEU A 216 3.74 29.43 -2.89
CA LEU A 216 4.44 30.43 -2.05
C LEU A 216 5.85 30.80 -2.53
N ASP A 217 6.47 30.02 -3.42
CA ASP A 217 7.78 30.35 -4.02
C ASP A 217 7.67 31.25 -5.28
N ASN A 218 6.48 31.76 -5.60
CA ASN A 218 6.23 32.72 -6.68
C ASN A 218 5.86 34.14 -6.17
N LYS A 219 6.52 34.62 -5.10
CA LYS A 219 6.48 36.03 -4.70
C LYS A 219 7.85 36.58 -4.33
#